data_AF-A0A3D0ZZ61-F1
#
_entry.id   AF-A0A3D0ZZ61-F1
#
_cell.length_a   1.000
_cell.length_b   1.000
_cell.length_c   1.000
_cell.angle_alpha   90.00
_cell.angle_beta   90.00
_cell.angle_gamma   90.00
#
_symmetry.space_group_name_H-M   'P 1'
#
loop_
_entity.id
_entity.type
_entity.pdbx_description
1 polymer ?
#
loop_
_entity_poly.entity_id
_entity_poly.type
_entity_poly.pdbx_seq_one_letter_code
_entity_poly.pdbx_strand_id
1 'polypeptide(L)' 'MNQYYGTGRRKSAKARVYMTPGEGNISVNKRSLDQYFGRETARMIVR' A
#
# COMPACT_ATOMS: atom_id res chain seq x y z
N MET A 1 4.88 18.81 8.73
CA MET A 1 4.10 17.66 8.21
C MET A 1 4.93 16.41 8.39
N ASN A 2 4.55 15.55 9.34
CA ASN A 2 5.29 14.31 9.60
C ASN A 2 4.83 13.26 8.59
N GLN A 3 5.67 12.99 7.59
CA GLN A 3 5.47 11.92 6.61
C GLN A 3 6.42 10.79 6.97
N TYR A 4 5.84 9.65 7.31
CA TYR A 4 6.56 8.42 7.63
C TYR A 4 6.93 7.74 6.31
N TYR A 5 8.23 7.51 6.12
CA TYR A 5 8.74 6.80 4.95
C TYR A 5 9.12 5.37 5.34
N GLY A 6 8.66 4.42 4.54
CA GLY A 6 9.00 3.01 4.68
C GLY A 6 9.30 2.38 3.34
N THR A 7 10.08 1.29 3.36
CA THR A 7 10.32 0.47 2.18
C THR A 7 9.97 -0.97 2.48
N GLY A 8 9.23 -1.62 1.58
CA GLY A 8 8.90 -3.05 1.67
C GLY A 8 9.58 -3.83 0.54
N ARG A 9 10.07 -5.05 0.83
CA ARG A 9 10.61 -5.97 -0.18
C ARG A 9 10.12 -7.39 0.08
N ARG A 10 9.65 -8.08 -0.96
CA ARG A 10 9.30 -9.51 -0.91
C ARG A 10 9.61 -10.17 -2.25
N LYS A 11 10.40 -11.26 -2.22
CA LYS A 11 10.91 -11.93 -3.42
C LYS A 11 11.63 -10.91 -4.33
N SER A 12 11.19 -10.76 -5.58
CA SER A 12 11.70 -9.76 -6.52
C SER A 12 10.98 -8.39 -6.43
N ALA A 13 9.90 -8.28 -5.66
CA ALA A 13 9.10 -7.06 -5.58
C ALA A 13 9.65 -6.06 -4.55
N LYS A 14 9.61 -4.77 -4.89
CA LYS A 14 10.02 -3.64 -4.03
C LYS A 14 8.89 -2.60 -3.99
N ALA A 15 8.61 -2.03 -2.82
CA ALA A 15 7.61 -1.01 -2.60
C ALA A 15 8.18 0.16 -1.78
N ARG A 16 7.76 1.38 -2.12
CA ARG A 16 8.02 2.60 -1.34
C ARG A 16 6.69 3.05 -0.75
N VAL A 17 6.65 3.20 0.56
CA VAL A 17 5.44 3.53 1.32
C VAL A 17 5.64 4.89 1.94
N TYR A 18 4.64 5.74 1.74
CA TYR A 18 4.56 7.05 2.34
C TYR A 18 3.29 7.07 3.18
N MET A 19 3.43 7.24 4.48
CA MET A 19 2.31 7.25 5.41
C MET A 19 2.23 8.61 6.09
N THR A 20 1.03 9.14 6.16
CA THR A 20 0.69 10.38 6.85
C THR A 20 -0.50 10.09 7.76
N PRO A 21 -0.55 10.64 8.98
CA PRO A 21 -1.70 10.47 9.85
C PRO A 21 -2.97 11.05 9.17
N GLY A 22 -4.06 10.27 9.12
CA GLY A 22 -5.29 10.63 8.41
C GLY A 22 -6.29 9.48 8.32
N GLU A 23 -7.19 9.53 7.35
CA GLU A 23 -8.35 8.62 7.18
C GLU A 23 -8.02 7.15 6.85
N GLY A 24 -6.75 6.74 6.83
CA GLY A 24 -6.37 5.35 6.55
C GLY A 24 -6.59 4.92 5.10
N ASN A 25 -6.74 5.87 4.16
CA ASN A 25 -6.89 5.58 2.74
C ASN A 25 -5.58 5.05 2.14
N ILE A 26 -5.60 3.81 1.63
CA ILE A 26 -4.44 3.16 0.99
C ILE A 26 -4.64 3.15 -0.52
N SER A 27 -3.73 3.77 -1.26
CA SER A 27 -3.69 3.76 -2.72
C SER A 27 -2.32 3.29 -3.23
N VAL A 28 -2.31 2.51 -4.31
CA VAL A 28 -1.10 1.95 -4.92
C VAL A 28 -1.02 2.43 -6.36
N ASN A 29 0.02 3.20 -6.71
CA ASN A 29 0.24 3.73 -8.06
C ASN A 29 -1.00 4.45 -8.64
N LYS A 30 -1.68 5.29 -7.82
CA LYS A 30 -2.92 6.02 -8.17
C LYS A 30 -4.14 5.12 -8.44
N ARG A 31 -4.08 3.85 -8.04
CA ARG A 31 -5.19 2.89 -8.10
C ARG A 31 -5.62 2.49 -6.70
N SER A 32 -6.90 2.22 -6.52
CA SER A 32 -7.42 1.65 -5.28
C SER A 32 -6.92 0.22 -5.08
N LEU A 33 -6.85 -0.24 -3.83
CA LEU A 33 -6.48 -1.62 -3.51
C LEU A 33 -7.32 -2.64 -4.28
N ASP A 34 -8.60 -2.36 -4.49
CA ASP A 34 -9.52 -3.21 -5.24
C ASP A 34 -9.08 -3.45 -6.69
N GLN A 35 -8.70 -2.36 -7.37
CA GLN A 35 -8.28 -2.38 -8.76
C GLN A 35 -6.85 -2.91 -8.93
N TYR A 36 -5.98 -2.71 -7.94
CA TYR A 36 -4.60 -3.18 -8.00
C TYR A 36 -4.50 -4.68 -7.68
N PHE A 37 -5.23 -5.14 -6.67
CA PHE A 37 -5.26 -6.55 -6.29
C PHE A 37 -6.53 -7.21 -6.84
N GLY A 38 -6.37 -8.00 -7.91
CA GLY A 38 -7.48 -8.76 -8.51
C GLY A 38 -7.98 -9.96 -7.67
N ARG A 39 -7.30 -10.29 -6.56
CA ARG A 39 -7.69 -11.37 -5.64
C ARG A 39 -8.06 -10.80 -4.28
N GLU A 40 -9.21 -11.19 -3.74
CA GLU A 40 -9.68 -10.74 -2.42
C GLU A 40 -8.72 -11.11 -1.29
N THR A 41 -8.11 -12.29 -1.36
CA THR A 41 -7.09 -12.74 -0.38
C THR A 41 -5.88 -11.83 -0.33
N ALA A 42 -5.49 -11.24 -1.45
CA ALA A 42 -4.38 -10.28 -1.48
C ALA A 42 -4.77 -8.92 -0.90
N ARG A 43 -6.06 -8.54 -0.96
CA ARG A 43 -6.57 -7.31 -0.32
C ARG A 43 -6.59 -7.44 1.20
N MET A 44 -6.95 -8.62 1.72
CA MET A 44 -6.98 -8.86 3.18
C MET A 44 -5.61 -8.73 3.83
N ILE A 45 -4.52 -9.09 3.14
CA ILE A 45 -3.16 -9.04 3.70
C ILE A 45 -2.65 -7.59 3.86
N VAL A 46 -3.21 -6.65 3.09
CA VAL A 46 -2.73 -5.26 3.03
C VAL A 46 -3.53 -4.32 3.95
N ARG A 47 -4.73 -4.75 4.37
CA ARG A 47 -5.59 -4.00 5.30
C ARG A 47 -5.13 -4.12 6.75
#